data_AF-A0A0M4ESG2-F1
#
_entry.id   AF-A0A0M4ESG2-F1
#
_cell.length_a   1.000
_cell.length_b   1.000
_cell.length_c   1.000
_cell.angle_alpha   90.00
_cell.angle_beta   90.00
_cell.angle_gamma   90.00
#
_symmetry.space_group_name_H-M   'P 1'
#
loop_
_entity.id
_entity.type
_entity.pdbx_description
1 polymer ?
#
loop_
_entity_poly.entity_id
_entity_poly.type
_entity_poly.pdbx_seq_one_letter_code
_entity_poly.pdbx_strand_id
1 'polypeptide(L)'
;IKKLNIRETCCVAVCKRNRDRDHANLHRLPSNLPLLTKWCANLQRAVPDGIKLFNDAICEVHFEDRCLRNKRLEKWAVPTLLLGHDDVAYPLPTPEQ
;
A
#
# COMPACT_ATOMS: atom_id res chain seq x y z
N ILE A 1 23.56 2.27 1.26
CA ILE A 1 22.11 2.02 0.99
C ILE A 1 21.42 1.90 2.34
N LYS A 2 20.65 2.91 2.78
CA LYS A 2 20.01 2.89 4.11
C LYS A 2 18.94 1.78 4.12
N LYS A 3 19.19 0.69 4.87
CA LYS A 3 18.18 -0.35 5.14
C LYS A 3 17.10 0.30 6.02
N LEU A 4 15.99 0.69 5.42
CA LEU A 4 14.81 1.16 6.15
C LEU A 4 14.09 -0.08 6.72
N ASN A 5 13.72 -0.06 8.00
CA ASN A 5 13.06 -1.15 8.71
C ASN A 5 11.59 -1.26 8.27
N ILE A 6 11.34 -2.03 7.22
CA ILE A 6 10.00 -2.32 6.73
C ILE A 6 9.25 -3.15 7.77
N ARG A 7 8.04 -2.74 8.13
CA ARG A 7 7.12 -3.54 8.95
C ARG A 7 6.79 -4.80 8.19
N GLU A 8 6.92 -5.92 8.89
CA GLU A 8 6.57 -7.24 8.37
C GLU A 8 5.07 -7.53 8.49
N THR A 9 4.26 -6.55 8.86
CA THR A 9 2.80 -6.69 8.98
C THR A 9 2.12 -5.59 8.18
N CYS A 10 1.01 -5.94 7.53
CA CYS A 10 0.22 -4.99 6.77
C CYS A 10 -0.26 -3.83 7.68
N CYS A 11 -0.20 -2.59 7.19
CA CYS A 11 -0.66 -1.42 7.94
C CYS A 11 -2.18 -1.20 7.90
N VAL A 12 -2.90 -1.97 7.08
CA VAL A 12 -4.36 -1.94 6.97
C VAL A 12 -4.96 -2.52 8.26
N ALA A 13 -5.85 -1.77 8.93
CA ALA A 13 -6.37 -2.14 10.24
C ALA A 13 -7.11 -3.49 10.25
N VAL A 14 -7.81 -3.80 9.15
CA VAL A 14 -8.52 -5.08 8.99
C VAL A 14 -7.61 -6.23 8.54
N CYS A 15 -6.38 -5.94 8.12
CA CYS A 15 -5.46 -6.93 7.60
C CYS A 15 -4.39 -7.27 8.64
N LYS A 16 -4.46 -8.50 9.16
CA LYS A 16 -3.47 -9.04 10.11
C LYS A 16 -2.37 -9.87 9.45
N ARG A 17 -2.24 -9.77 8.12
CA ARG A 17 -1.25 -10.56 7.37
C ARG A 17 0.16 -10.08 7.67
N ASN A 18 1.05 -11.05 7.84
CA ASN A 18 2.46 -10.81 8.08
C ASN A 18 3.33 -11.51 7.01
N ARG A 19 4.43 -10.88 6.60
CA ARG A 19 5.36 -11.41 5.60
C ARG A 19 6.00 -12.73 6.05
N ASP A 20 6.32 -12.87 7.33
CA ASP A 20 6.97 -14.07 7.86
C ASP A 20 5.94 -15.19 8.09
N ARG A 21 4.80 -14.84 8.72
CA ARG A 21 3.74 -15.79 9.05
C ARG A 21 2.92 -16.28 7.84
N ASP A 22 2.55 -15.36 6.94
CA ASP A 22 1.61 -15.62 5.84
C ASP A 22 2.30 -15.61 4.47
N HIS A 23 3.63 -15.45 4.42
CA HIS A 23 4.40 -15.28 3.18
C HIS A 23 3.86 -14.19 2.25
N ALA A 24 3.17 -13.18 2.81
CA ALA A 24 2.56 -12.11 2.03
C ALA A 24 3.62 -11.17 1.46
N ASN A 25 3.50 -10.78 0.18
CA ASN A 25 4.35 -9.74 -0.36
C ASN A 25 3.89 -8.38 0.16
N LEU A 26 4.72 -7.77 0.99
CA LEU A 26 4.49 -6.44 1.53
C LEU A 26 5.20 -5.40 0.68
N HIS A 27 4.44 -4.42 0.20
CA HIS A 27 4.92 -3.28 -0.55
C HIS A 27 4.98 -2.05 0.34
N ARG A 28 6.13 -1.39 0.34
CA ARG A 28 6.31 -0.12 1.04
C ARG A 28 5.46 0.97 0.43
N LEU A 29 5.15 1.96 1.26
CA LEU A 29 4.60 3.20 0.75
C LEU A 29 5.58 3.90 -0.21
N PRO A 30 5.03 4.57 -1.24
CA PRO A 30 5.84 5.32 -2.20
C PRO A 30 6.52 6.52 -1.54
N SER A 31 7.74 6.83 -1.96
CA SER A 31 8.42 8.08 -1.59
C SER A 31 7.79 9.32 -2.23
N ASN A 32 6.93 9.13 -3.23
CA ASN A 32 6.23 10.21 -3.92
C ASN A 32 5.07 10.72 -3.06
N LEU A 33 5.21 11.94 -2.53
CA LEU A 33 4.17 12.65 -1.78
C LEU A 33 2.77 12.59 -2.43
N PRO A 34 2.61 12.84 -3.74
CA PRO A 34 1.29 12.78 -4.38
C PRO A 34 0.66 11.39 -4.34
N LEU A 35 1.46 10.32 -4.55
CA LEU A 35 0.94 8.96 -4.52
C LEU A 35 0.67 8.51 -3.09
N LEU A 36 1.55 8.89 -2.18
CA LEU A 36 1.40 8.67 -0.75
C LEU A 36 0.10 9.28 -0.21
N THR A 37 -0.24 10.51 -0.61
CA THR A 37 -1.51 11.14 -0.25
C THR A 37 -2.70 10.31 -0.72
N LYS A 38 -2.65 9.78 -1.95
CA LYS A 38 -3.69 8.88 -2.47
C LYS A 38 -3.80 7.60 -1.65
N TRP A 39 -2.67 6.99 -1.29
CA TRP A 39 -2.66 5.80 -0.43
C TRP A 39 -3.26 6.08 0.93
N CYS A 40 -2.85 7.17 1.58
CA CYS A 40 -3.35 7.54 2.89
C CYS A 40 -4.85 7.83 2.85
N ALA A 41 -5.32 8.56 1.85
CA ALA A 41 -6.75 8.79 1.65
C ALA A 41 -7.51 7.48 1.42
N ASN A 42 -6.99 6.56 0.61
CA ASN A 42 -7.60 5.24 0.41
C ASN A 42 -7.55 4.35 1.65
N LEU A 43 -6.62 4.56 2.56
CA LEU A 43 -6.53 3.80 3.81
C LEU A 43 -7.27 4.50 4.96
N GLN A 44 -7.93 5.64 4.68
CA GLN A 44 -8.47 6.57 5.65
C GLN A 44 -7.48 6.90 6.79
N ARG A 45 -6.20 7.02 6.42
CA ARG A 45 -5.12 7.38 7.32
C ARG A 45 -4.69 8.82 7.08
N ALA A 46 -4.28 9.50 8.14
CA ALA A 46 -3.58 10.77 8.01
C ALA A 46 -2.23 10.53 7.33
N VAL A 47 -1.85 11.40 6.39
CA VAL A 47 -0.52 11.39 5.76
C VAL A 47 0.51 11.69 6.86
N PRO A 48 1.36 10.72 7.26
CA PRO A 48 2.36 10.98 8.28
C PRO A 48 3.44 11.94 7.77
N ASP A 49 3.83 12.90 8.60
CA ASP A 49 4.98 13.77 8.30
C ASP A 49 6.31 12.99 8.47
N GLY A 50 6.95 12.66 7.34
CA GLY A 50 8.35 12.26 7.29
C GLY A 50 8.66 10.77 7.44
N ILE A 51 9.75 10.46 8.19
CA ILE A 51 10.51 9.19 8.15
C ILE A 51 9.67 7.96 8.55
N LYS A 52 8.57 8.15 9.29
CA LYS A 52 7.75 7.06 9.84
C LYS A 52 7.04 6.23 8.77
N LEU A 53 6.79 6.80 7.59
CA LEU A 53 6.16 6.12 6.45
C LEU A 53 7.01 5.07 5.76
N PHE A 54 8.33 5.25 5.77
CA PHE A 54 9.23 4.32 5.10
C PHE A 54 9.22 2.92 5.73
N ASN A 55 8.66 2.82 6.94
CA ASN A 55 8.51 1.57 7.67
C ASN A 55 7.14 0.93 7.47
N ASP A 56 6.09 1.66 7.08
CA ASP A 56 4.78 1.03 6.86
C ASP A 56 4.76 0.27 5.53
N ALA A 57 3.98 -0.82 5.47
CA ALA A 57 3.88 -1.68 4.31
C ALA A 57 2.47 -2.26 4.15
N ILE A 58 2.07 -2.53 2.92
CA ILE A 58 0.75 -3.05 2.56
C ILE A 58 0.93 -4.34 1.78
N CYS A 59 0.14 -5.36 2.10
CA CYS A 59 0.22 -6.63 1.39
C CYS A 59 -0.43 -6.56 0.00
N GLU A 60 0.08 -7.38 -0.91
CA GLU A 60 -0.34 -7.43 -2.31
C GLU A 60 -1.85 -7.61 -2.50
N VAL A 61 -2.56 -8.26 -1.56
CA VAL A 61 -4.02 -8.46 -1.67
C VAL A 61 -4.87 -7.20 -1.56
N HIS A 62 -4.28 -6.07 -1.15
CA HIS A 62 -4.96 -4.78 -1.18
C HIS A 62 -4.84 -4.06 -2.53
N PHE A 63 -4.06 -4.63 -3.43
CA PHE A 63 -3.85 -4.11 -4.77
C PHE A 63 -4.49 -5.06 -5.78
N GLU A 64 -4.99 -4.49 -6.87
CA GLU A 64 -5.38 -5.31 -8.02
C GLU A 64 -4.16 -5.92 -8.69
N ASP A 65 -4.32 -7.08 -9.33
CA ASP A 65 -3.25 -7.80 -10.03
C ASP A 65 -2.56 -6.92 -11.10
N ARG A 66 -3.33 -6.03 -11.76
CA ARG A 66 -2.80 -5.05 -12.72
C ARG A 66 -1.79 -4.07 -12.14
N CYS A 67 -1.85 -3.81 -10.83
CA CYS A 67 -0.91 -2.97 -10.11
C CYS A 67 0.36 -3.73 -9.71
N LEU A 68 0.33 -5.07 -9.78
CA LEU A 68 1.37 -5.97 -9.34
C LEU A 68 2.01 -6.67 -10.55
N ARG A 69 3.10 -6.10 -11.06
CA ARG A 69 3.85 -6.72 -12.15
C ARG A 69 5.02 -7.50 -11.58
N ASN A 70 5.03 -8.83 -11.72
CA ASN A 70 6.12 -9.71 -11.23
C ASN A 70 6.43 -9.51 -9.73
N LYS A 71 5.40 -9.47 -8.86
CA LYS A 71 5.55 -9.19 -7.42
C LYS A 71 6.20 -7.83 -7.12
N ARG A 72 6.17 -6.89 -8.07
CA ARG A 72 6.57 -5.49 -7.86
C ARG A 72 5.36 -4.61 -8.10
N LEU A 73 5.16 -3.71 -7.15
CA LEU A 73 4.09 -2.74 -7.22
C LEU A 73 4.46 -1.59 -8.15
N GLU A 74 3.54 -1.23 -9.03
CA GLU A 74 3.69 -0.14 -9.96
C GLU A 74 3.72 1.22 -9.25
N LYS A 75 4.43 2.19 -9.84
CA LYS A 75 4.59 3.55 -9.29
C LYS A 75 3.33 4.41 -9.28
N TRP A 76 2.24 3.91 -9.86
CA TRP A 76 0.92 4.53 -9.92
C TRP A 76 -0.13 3.69 -9.18
N ALA A 77 0.25 2.51 -8.68
CA ALA A 77 -0.64 1.64 -7.95
C ALA A 77 -1.09 2.32 -6.65
N VAL A 78 -2.36 2.13 -6.31
CA VAL A 78 -2.96 2.54 -5.05
C VAL A 78 -3.74 1.36 -4.48
N PRO A 79 -3.77 1.19 -3.15
CA PRO A 79 -4.54 0.11 -2.55
C PRO A 79 -6.02 0.50 -2.66
N THR A 80 -6.82 -0.37 -3.27
CA THR A 80 -8.27 -0.16 -3.47
C THR A 80 -9.08 -1.35 -2.99
N LEU A 81 -8.43 -2.49 -2.74
CA LEU A 81 -9.08 -3.72 -2.33
C LEU A 81 -8.92 -3.97 -0.84
N LEU A 82 -9.96 -4.54 -0.23
CA LEU A 82 -9.92 -5.09 1.13
C LEU A 82 -9.38 -4.11 2.20
N LEU A 83 -9.64 -2.82 2.03
CA LEU A 83 -9.14 -1.77 2.93
C LEU A 83 -9.84 -1.77 4.30
N GLY A 84 -10.96 -2.51 4.40
CA GLY A 84 -11.80 -2.56 5.60
C GLY A 84 -12.91 -1.53 5.62
N HIS A 85 -13.03 -0.77 4.54
CA HIS A 85 -14.09 0.19 4.28
C HIS A 85 -14.35 0.23 2.77
N ASP A 86 -15.57 0.61 2.39
CA ASP A 86 -15.99 0.77 0.99
C ASP A 86 -15.71 2.17 0.45
N ASP A 87 -15.28 3.09 1.32
CA ASP A 87 -15.01 4.49 0.98
C ASP A 87 -13.60 4.65 0.38
N VAL A 88 -13.44 4.34 -0.90
CA VAL A 88 -12.17 4.50 -1.63
C VAL A 88 -12.13 5.88 -2.27
N ALA A 89 -11.43 6.83 -1.64
CA ALA A 89 -11.33 8.21 -2.12
C ALA A 89 -10.68 8.33 -3.52
N TYR A 90 -9.70 7.48 -3.82
CA TYR A 90 -8.99 7.45 -5.11
C TYR A 90 -9.05 6.05 -5.71
N PRO A 91 -10.05 5.77 -6.56
CA PRO A 91 -10.07 4.53 -7.32
C PRO A 91 -8.88 4.48 -8.29
N LEU A 92 -8.44 3.26 -8.61
CA LEU A 92 -7.46 3.05 -9.67
C LEU A 92 -8.02 3.59 -10.99
N PRO A 93 -7.20 4.26 -11.83
CA PRO A 93 -7.66 4.68 -13.14
C PRO A 93 -8.20 3.46 -13.89
N THR A 94 -9.39 3.57 -14.49
CA THR A 94 -9.90 2.52 -15.37
C THR A 94 -8.86 2.28 -16.46
N PRO A 95 -8.57 1.02 -16.83
CA PRO A 95 -7.72 0.74 -17.97
C PRO A 95 -8.56 1.01 -19.22
N GLU A 96 -8.89 2.28 -19.47
CA GLU A 96 -9.52 2.72 -20.70
C GLU A 96 -8.45 3.32 -21.60
N GLN A 97 -8.19 2.55 -22.67
CA GLN A 97 -7.53 2.84 -23.96
C GLN A 97 -6.03 2.55 -24.07
#